data_AF-A0A651I6B9-F1
#
_entry.id   AF-A0A651I6B9-F1
#
_cell.length_a   1.000
_cell.length_b   1.000
_cell.length_c   1.000
_cell.angle_alpha   90.00
_cell.angle_beta   90.00
_cell.angle_gamma   90.00
#
_symmetry.space_group_name_H-M   'P 1'
#
loop_
_entity.id
_entity.type
_entity.pdbx_description
1 polymer ?
#
loop_
_entity_poly.entity_id
_entity_poly.type
_entity_poly.pdbx_seq_one_letter_code
_entity_poly.pdbx_strand_id
1 'polypeptide(L)' 'MKVAAQQAYETYKGSGVDWIGEIPASWDQVANKYLFRLRKTQVGKRSSEYELLSLTLRGIIKRDMDNPEGKFPAEFD' A
#
# COMPACT_ATOMS: atom_id res chain seq x y z
N MET A 1 -7.35 -19.89 20.58
CA MET A 1 -6.57 -18.65 20.34
C MET A 1 -7.15 -17.55 21.21
N LYS A 2 -6.37 -16.96 22.14
CA LYS A 2 -6.77 -15.72 22.84
C LYS A 2 -6.32 -14.57 21.95
N VAL A 3 -7.25 -13.92 21.26
CA VAL A 3 -6.97 -12.63 20.63
C VAL A 3 -6.73 -11.65 21.78
N ALA A 4 -5.58 -10.97 21.80
CA ALA A 4 -5.31 -9.96 22.81
C ALA A 4 -6.42 -8.91 22.74
N ALA A 5 -7.15 -8.72 23.85
CA ALA A 5 -8.12 -7.65 23.95
C ALA A 5 -7.34 -6.33 23.96
N GLN A 6 -7.38 -5.58 22.87
CA GLN A 6 -6.83 -4.23 22.84
C GLN A 6 -7.62 -3.37 23.82
N GLN A 7 -6.90 -2.58 24.62
CA GLN A 7 -7.51 -1.66 25.58
C GLN A 7 -8.33 -0.62 24.82
N ALA A 8 -9.60 -0.45 25.19
CA ALA A 8 -10.43 0.61 24.64
C ALA A 8 -9.85 1.98 25.02
N TYR A 9 -10.06 2.98 24.16
CA TYR A 9 -9.63 4.36 24.42
C TYR A 9 -10.55 5.01 25.47
N GLU A 10 -10.01 5.95 26.25
CA GLU A 10 -10.76 6.61 27.34
C GLU A 10 -11.97 7.41 26.82
N THR A 11 -11.84 8.03 25.65
CA THR A 11 -12.87 8.87 25.05
C THR A 11 -12.83 8.76 23.52
N TYR A 12 -13.98 9.00 22.90
CA TYR A 12 -14.18 8.98 21.45
C TYR A 12 -14.80 10.30 20.99
N LYS A 13 -14.62 10.61 19.71
CA LYS A 13 -15.22 11.74 19.02
C LYS A 13 -15.65 11.30 17.62
N GLY A 14 -16.65 11.97 17.05
CA GLY A 14 -17.05 11.75 15.67
C GLY A 14 -15.91 12.05 14.70
N SER A 15 -15.66 11.14 13.75
CA SER A 15 -14.66 11.34 12.71
C SER A 15 -15.04 12.40 11.67
N GLY A 16 -16.33 12.74 11.55
CA GLY A 16 -16.84 13.57 10.46
C GLY A 16 -16.90 12.87 9.11
N VAL A 17 -16.69 11.54 9.07
CA VAL A 17 -16.79 10.70 7.87
C VAL A 17 -17.76 9.55 8.14
N ASP A 18 -18.89 9.54 7.43
CA ASP A 18 -20.04 8.66 7.73
C ASP A 18 -19.69 7.18 7.81
N TRP A 19 -18.82 6.68 6.93
CA TRP A 19 -18.46 5.26 6.90
C TRP A 19 -17.44 4.86 7.98
N ILE A 20 -16.80 5.82 8.66
CA ILE A 20 -15.82 5.57 9.73
C ILE A 20 -16.51 5.57 11.10
N GLY A 21 -17.42 6.51 11.34
CA GLY A 21 -18.10 6.66 12.64
C GLY A 21 -17.22 7.37 13.68
N GLU A 22 -17.08 6.77 14.86
CA GLU A 22 -16.35 7.32 16.02
C GLU A 22 -14.86 6.93 16.00
N ILE A 23 -14.00 7.86 16.38
CA ILE A 23 -12.54 7.66 16.51
C ILE A 23 -12.07 8.10 17.91
N PRO A 24 -10.89 7.65 18.39
CA PRO A 24 -10.37 8.09 19.68
C PRO A 24 -10.24 9.61 19.75
N ALA A 25 -10.65 10.20 20.87
CA ALA A 25 -10.67 11.66 21.01
C ALA A 25 -9.27 12.29 20.85
N SER A 26 -8.22 11.55 21.20
CA SER A 26 -6.81 11.95 21.09
C SER A 26 -6.25 11.89 19.67
N TRP A 27 -6.97 11.34 18.69
CA TRP A 27 -6.48 11.25 17.31
C TRP A 27 -6.70 12.55 16.55
N ASP A 28 -5.68 12.99 15.82
CA ASP A 28 -5.80 14.10 14.88
C ASP A 28 -6.04 13.60 13.46
N GLN A 29 -6.79 14.38 12.68
CA GLN A 29 -7.04 14.09 11.27
C GLN A 29 -6.04 14.85 10.41
N VAL A 30 -5.31 14.12 9.56
CA VAL A 30 -4.34 14.69 8.63
C VAL A 30 -4.55 14.11 7.24
N ALA A 31 -4.32 14.92 6.21
CA ALA A 31 -4.38 14.41 4.84
C ALA A 31 -3.28 13.37 4.61
N ASN A 32 -3.63 12.23 4.01
CA ASN A 32 -2.72 11.10 3.79
C ASN A 32 -1.37 11.49 3.16
N LYS A 33 -1.35 12.51 2.29
CA LYS A 33 -0.11 13.02 1.65
C LYS A 33 0.97 13.46 2.65
N TYR A 34 0.61 13.78 3.90
CA TYR A 34 1.54 14.17 4.95
C TYR A 34 2.09 12.98 5.75
N LEU A 35 1.44 11.81 5.68
CA LEU A 35 1.86 10.61 6.40
C LEU A 35 2.91 9.80 5.63
N PHE A 36 2.85 9.83 4.30
CA PHE A 36 3.71 9.02 3.45
C PHE A 36 4.84 9.84 2.84
N ARG A 37 6.05 9.26 2.84
CA ARG A 37 7.17 9.74 2.04
C ARG A 37 7.32 8.84 0.83
N LEU A 38 7.50 9.44 -0.36
CA LEU A 38 7.84 8.68 -1.55
C LEU A 38 9.17 7.96 -1.34
N ARG A 39 9.13 6.63 -1.34
CA ARG A 39 10.32 5.79 -1.37
C ARG A 39 10.41 5.14 -2.75
N LYS A 40 11.37 5.60 -3.55
CA LYS A 40 11.68 4.98 -4.84
C LYS A 40 12.94 4.12 -4.66
N THR A 41 12.75 2.81 -4.59
CA THR A 41 13.85 1.84 -4.67
C THR A 41 13.72 1.14 -6.02
N GLN A 42 14.59 1.48 -6.97
CA GLN A 42 14.63 0.79 -8.25
C GLN A 42 15.41 -0.52 -8.10
N VAL A 43 14.89 -1.58 -8.71
CA VAL A 43 15.60 -2.87 -8.78
C VAL A 43 16.81 -2.77 -9.72
N GLY A 44 16.74 -1.92 -10.74
CA GLY A 44 17.85 -1.69 -11.67
C GLY A 44 18.32 -2.98 -12.32
N LYS A 45 19.64 -3.07 -12.47
CA LYS A 45 20.38 -4.26 -12.94
C LYS A 45 20.11 -5.55 -12.16
N ARG A 46 19.54 -5.47 -10.95
CA ARG A 46 19.18 -6.65 -10.15
C ARG A 46 17.80 -7.19 -10.50
N SER A 47 17.11 -6.64 -11.51
CA SER A 47 15.77 -7.09 -11.92
C SER A 47 15.66 -8.59 -12.18
N SER A 48 16.74 -9.22 -12.65
CA SER A 48 16.83 -10.68 -12.87
C SER A 48 16.83 -11.50 -11.58
N GLU A 49 17.10 -10.91 -10.41
CA GLU A 49 17.06 -11.57 -9.10
C GLU A 49 15.64 -11.60 -8.51
N TYR A 50 14.66 -10.92 -9.13
CA TYR A 50 13.32 -10.75 -8.59
C TYR A 50 12.25 -11.30 -9.54
N GLU A 51 11.15 -11.78 -8.96
CA GLU A 51 9.94 -12.08 -9.74
C GLU A 51 9.25 -10.77 -10.13
N LEU A 52 9.30 -10.42 -11.41
CA LEU A 52 8.67 -9.22 -11.93
C LEU A 52 7.16 -9.45 -12.07
N LEU A 53 6.36 -8.51 -11.55
CA LEU A 53 4.91 -8.60 -11.54
C LEU A 53 4.28 -7.55 -12.45
N SER A 54 3.15 -7.90 -13.07
CA SER A 54 2.34 -6.99 -13.88
C SER A 54 0.98 -6.77 -13.23
N LEU A 55 0.57 -5.51 -13.19
CA LEU A 55 -0.77 -5.13 -12.74
C LEU A 55 -1.75 -5.25 -13.92
N THR A 56 -2.82 -6.01 -13.73
CA THR A 56 -3.90 -6.15 -14.71
C THR A 56 -5.24 -5.82 -14.07
N LEU A 57 -6.28 -5.58 -14.87
CA LEU A 57 -7.65 -5.42 -14.36
C LEU A 57 -8.18 -6.67 -13.65
N ARG A 58 -7.52 -7.83 -13.85
CA ARG A 58 -7.88 -9.12 -13.26
C ARG A 58 -6.97 -9.50 -12.08
N GLY A 59 -6.14 -8.58 -11.61
CA GLY A 59 -5.21 -8.78 -10.50
C GLY A 59 -3.75 -8.75 -10.92
N ILE A 60 -2.90 -9.33 -10.08
CA ILE A 60 -1.45 -9.31 -10.21
C ILE A 60 -1.00 -10.63 -10.85
N ILE A 61 -0.26 -10.54 -11.95
CA ILE A 61 0.29 -11.71 -12.65
C ILE A 61 1.81 -11.67 -12.67
N LYS A 62 2.44 -12.84 -12.78
CA LYS A 62 3.87 -12.93 -13.10
C LYS A 62 4.10 -12.39 -14.49
N ARG A 63 5.18 -11.62 -14.65
CA ARG A 63 5.54 -11.01 -15.92
C ARG A 63 6.31 -12.02 -16.76
N ASP A 64 5.81 -12.25 -17.97
CA ASP A 64 6.50 -13.04 -18.99
C ASP A 64 7.62 -12.19 -19.60
N MET A 65 8.86 -12.67 -19.52
CA MET A 65 10.04 -12.02 -20.07
C MET A 65 10.37 -12.50 -21.49
N ASP A 66 9.84 -13.65 -21.90
CA ASP A 66 10.06 -14.26 -23.21
C ASP A 66 9.06 -13.71 -24.23
N ASN A 67 7.82 -13.44 -23.79
CA ASN A 67 6.80 -12.77 -24.59
C ASN A 67 6.25 -11.51 -23.87
N PRO A 68 6.99 -10.40 -23.90
CA PRO A 68 6.64 -9.20 -23.15
C PRO A 68 5.37 -8.51 -23.68
N GLU A 69 4.26 -8.61 -22.94
CA GLU A 69 3.02 -7.84 -23.20
C GLU A 69 2.79 -6.61 -22.30
N GLY A 70 2.27 -5.53 -22.89
CA GLY A 70 1.95 -4.27 -22.21
C GLY A 70 3.10 -3.26 -22.20
N LYS A 71 3.06 -2.29 -21.27
CA LYS A 71 4.11 -1.26 -21.18
C LYS A 71 5.36 -1.84 -20.53
N PHE A 72 6.46 -1.89 -21.28
CA PHE A 72 7.78 -2.25 -20.78
C PHE A 72 8.69 -1.03 -20.74
N PRO A 73 9.46 -0.84 -19.65
CA PRO A 73 10.57 0.10 -19.67
C PRO A 73 11.69 -0.47 -20.54
N ALA A 74 12.46 0.41 -21.20
CA ALA A 74 13.63 0.00 -21.96
C ALA A 74 14.71 -0.60 -21.05
N GLU A 75 14.84 -0.05 -19.84
CA GLU A 75 15.77 -0.51 -18.79
C GLU A 75 15.08 -0.42 -17.43
N PHE A 76 15.51 -1.25 -16.48
CA PHE A 76 14.95 -1.27 -15.12
C PHE A 76 15.67 -0.32 -14.13
N ASP A 77 16.66 0.44 -14.64
CA ASP A 77 17.43 1.46 -13.91
C ASP A 77 16.65 2.76 -13.63
#